data_AF-A0AA36HUY1-F1
#
_entry.id   AF-A0AA36HUY1-F1
#
_cell.length_a   1.000
_cell.length_b   1.000
_cell.length_c   1.000
_cell.angle_alpha   90.00
_cell.angle_beta   90.00
_cell.angle_gamma   90.00
#
_symmetry.space_group_name_H-M   'P 1'
#
loop_
_entity.id
_entity.type
_entity.pdbx_description
1 polymer ?
#
loop_
_entity_poly.entity_id
_entity_poly.type
_entity_poly.pdbx_seq_one_letter_code
_entity_poly.pdbx_strand_id
1 'polypeptide(L)'
;LSSVAQMTSHCVLNPFGLGGYGGPGADRSNATDAALADELHEMLKGSMCFPNPVETEIEKRGKLFLESKSTLFILSSAAGQTPATFEKVLKQLKHSQSIENLHLYPVPFWDESDPHFDFSQFSEQMATLPRLESLHVHHMLVKNFELRPCLSLRRLRLVDPQVQDGKWSVQLPQLRELVMENHSPPEKNFARSLLQCPRLEEFFAHKYWHDQALPKLFLPSCKRFTFRRGDCTEKLSLYLPRVEDLVLDACYDLQELTLLKHGHGSHQEFNLPENQQPSKFRISLTNANLGPAAQAALQESGRMLNDLAEFQENDGLAGAAGMDAIFRNLHNAGFFGDDDEGSEGISGSETGIASDASEMDELDDGILGRAVRVCSLQTRQELIGKTGRIIEVYPENGRVGVRFDHDPRLELSLRKESVEQVYPQGASSSKRTKLEQVD
;
A
#
# COMPACT_ATOMS: atom_id res chain seq x y z
N LEU A 1 -13.75 24.57 38.27
CA LEU A 1 -15.02 23.92 37.87
C LEU A 1 -15.55 24.57 36.61
N SER A 2 -15.06 24.16 35.44
CA SER A 2 -15.75 24.35 34.15
C SER A 2 -14.99 23.58 33.04
N SER A 3 -15.39 22.32 32.88
CA SER A 3 -15.61 21.62 31.61
C SER A 3 -14.67 21.93 30.43
N VAL A 4 -13.63 21.10 30.28
CA VAL A 4 -12.92 20.88 29.01
C VAL A 4 -13.68 19.80 28.24
N ALA A 5 -14.26 20.16 27.10
CA ALA A 5 -14.86 19.20 26.18
C ALA A 5 -13.77 18.64 25.26
N GLN A 6 -13.48 17.34 25.39
CA GLN A 6 -12.68 16.58 24.44
C GLN A 6 -13.51 16.36 23.16
N MET A 7 -13.05 16.92 22.04
CA MET A 7 -13.53 16.54 20.71
C MET A 7 -12.70 15.35 20.23
N THR A 8 -13.23 14.14 20.41
CA THR A 8 -12.79 12.96 19.67
C THR A 8 -13.29 13.05 18.24
N SER A 9 -12.37 13.23 17.29
CA SER A 9 -12.63 13.13 15.86
C SER A 9 -12.95 11.67 15.52
N HIS A 10 -14.22 11.31 15.56
CA HIS A 10 -14.72 10.08 14.96
C HIS A 10 -14.88 10.32 13.46
N CYS A 11 -14.07 9.63 12.65
CA CYS A 11 -14.49 9.25 11.31
C CYS A 11 -15.72 8.35 11.44
N VAL A 12 -16.89 8.98 11.46
CA VAL A 12 -18.19 8.32 11.32
C VAL A 12 -18.24 7.77 9.89
N LEU A 13 -18.07 6.46 9.78
CA LEU A 13 -18.47 5.77 8.57
C LEU A 13 -19.99 5.85 8.45
N ASN A 14 -20.39 6.17 7.22
CA ASN A 14 -21.75 6.29 6.73
C ASN A 14 -22.69 5.23 7.33
N PRO A 15 -23.75 5.59 8.08
CA PRO A 15 -24.80 4.66 8.48
C PRO A 15 -25.93 4.57 7.44
N PHE A 16 -25.72 5.05 6.21
CA PHE A 16 -26.71 4.92 5.15
C PHE A 16 -26.71 3.50 4.58
N GLY A 17 -27.85 2.83 4.75
CA GLY A 17 -28.06 1.45 4.38
C GLY A 17 -27.69 1.12 2.94
N LEU A 18 -26.63 0.32 2.81
CA LEU A 18 -26.45 -0.54 1.65
C LEU A 18 -27.46 -1.68 1.78
N GLY A 19 -28.67 -1.43 1.28
CA GLY A 19 -29.63 -2.49 1.03
C GLY A 19 -29.06 -3.46 0.00
N GLY A 20 -28.86 -4.71 0.40
CA GLY A 20 -28.93 -5.85 -0.52
C GLY A 20 -27.65 -6.29 -1.22
N TYR A 21 -26.44 -5.94 -0.77
CA TYR A 21 -25.28 -6.74 -1.19
C TYR A 21 -25.37 -8.10 -0.50
N GLY A 22 -25.80 -9.10 -1.28
CA GLY A 22 -25.97 -10.47 -0.82
C GLY A 22 -24.70 -10.94 -0.12
N GLY A 23 -24.85 -11.43 1.10
CA GLY A 23 -23.72 -11.93 1.89
C GLY A 23 -22.90 -13.00 1.14
N PRO A 24 -21.73 -13.36 1.66
CA PRO A 24 -20.93 -14.46 1.12
C PRO A 24 -21.83 -15.70 0.93
N GLY A 25 -22.12 -16.06 -0.33
CA GLY A 25 -23.07 -17.12 -0.69
C GLY A 25 -24.22 -16.70 -1.63
N ALA A 26 -24.37 -15.42 -1.99
CA ALA A 26 -25.33 -15.04 -3.03
C ALA A 26 -24.93 -15.64 -4.40
N ASP A 27 -25.88 -16.30 -5.06
CA ASP A 27 -25.72 -16.83 -6.41
C ASP A 27 -25.58 -15.67 -7.42
N ARG A 28 -24.38 -15.52 -7.97
CA ARG A 28 -24.02 -14.45 -8.93
C ARG A 28 -24.11 -14.90 -10.38
N SER A 29 -24.54 -16.15 -10.66
CA SER A 29 -24.60 -16.67 -12.04
C SER A 29 -25.51 -15.85 -12.95
N ASN A 30 -26.49 -15.15 -12.36
CA ASN A 30 -27.46 -14.30 -13.07
C ASN A 30 -27.14 -12.80 -12.99
N ALA A 31 -26.02 -12.40 -12.37
CA ALA A 31 -25.63 -11.00 -12.30
C ALA A 31 -25.35 -10.45 -13.71
N THR A 32 -25.76 -9.21 -13.98
CA THR A 32 -25.42 -8.56 -15.25
C THR A 32 -23.97 -8.07 -15.22
N ASP A 33 -23.35 -7.86 -16.38
CA ASP A 33 -21.99 -7.30 -16.47
C ASP A 33 -21.87 -5.95 -15.75
N ALA A 34 -22.92 -5.11 -15.84
CA ALA A 34 -22.98 -3.84 -15.13
C ALA A 34 -23.05 -4.02 -13.60
N ALA A 35 -23.82 -4.99 -13.11
CA ALA A 35 -23.92 -5.27 -11.68
C ALA A 35 -22.58 -5.78 -11.11
N LEU A 36 -21.87 -6.64 -11.86
CA LEU A 36 -20.53 -7.10 -11.47
C LEU A 36 -19.51 -5.97 -11.45
N ALA A 37 -19.55 -5.07 -12.44
CA ALA A 37 -18.67 -3.89 -12.46
C ALA A 37 -18.91 -2.98 -11.24
N ASP A 38 -20.18 -2.70 -10.91
CA ASP A 38 -20.51 -1.86 -9.76
C ASP A 38 -20.13 -2.53 -8.42
N GLU A 39 -20.40 -3.85 -8.27
CA GLU A 39 -20.01 -4.61 -7.07
C GLU A 39 -18.48 -4.64 -6.89
N LEU A 40 -17.73 -4.94 -7.95
CA LEU A 40 -16.26 -4.94 -7.91
C LEU A 40 -15.70 -3.54 -7.57
N HIS A 41 -16.29 -2.48 -8.12
CA HIS A 41 -15.88 -1.11 -7.81
C HIS A 41 -16.06 -0.76 -6.33
N GLU A 42 -17.19 -1.13 -5.73
CA GLU A 42 -17.42 -0.90 -4.30
C GLU A 42 -16.48 -1.74 -3.43
N MET A 43 -16.19 -2.99 -3.83
CA MET A 43 -15.21 -3.82 -3.14
C MET A 43 -13.81 -3.20 -3.13
N LEU A 44 -13.38 -2.61 -4.26
CA LEU A 44 -12.06 -1.96 -4.39
C LEU A 44 -11.91 -0.66 -3.60
N LYS A 45 -13.01 -0.02 -3.20
CA LYS A 45 -13.02 1.10 -2.23
C LYS A 45 -12.85 0.64 -0.79
N GLY A 46 -13.23 -0.60 -0.52
CA GLY A 46 -13.21 -1.19 0.82
C GLY A 46 -11.99 -2.09 1.05
N SER A 47 -12.15 -3.00 2.01
CA SER A 47 -11.23 -4.11 2.22
C SER A 47 -11.68 -5.27 1.33
N MET A 48 -10.82 -5.70 0.42
CA MET A 48 -11.08 -6.89 -0.40
C MET A 48 -10.93 -8.16 0.43
N CYS A 49 -11.81 -9.14 0.17
CA CYS A 49 -11.67 -10.49 0.67
C CYS A 49 -11.12 -11.40 -0.43
N PHE A 50 -10.19 -12.28 -0.07
CA PHE A 50 -9.64 -13.29 -0.96
C PHE A 50 -10.06 -14.70 -0.48
N PRO A 51 -10.51 -15.60 -1.37
CA PRO A 51 -10.80 -15.35 -2.79
C PRO A 51 -12.01 -14.42 -2.99
N ASN A 52 -11.97 -13.57 -4.01
CA ASN A 52 -13.04 -12.63 -4.32
C ASN A 52 -14.12 -13.33 -5.17
N PRO A 53 -15.35 -13.49 -4.65
CA PRO A 53 -16.41 -14.19 -5.37
C PRO A 53 -16.86 -13.46 -6.65
N VAL A 54 -16.66 -12.14 -6.73
CA VAL A 54 -16.98 -11.35 -7.93
C VAL A 54 -15.95 -11.62 -9.03
N GLU A 55 -14.66 -11.63 -8.69
CA GLU A 55 -13.59 -12.00 -9.64
C GLU A 55 -13.78 -13.41 -10.20
N THR A 56 -14.14 -14.38 -9.36
CA THR A 56 -14.41 -15.75 -9.80
C THR A 56 -15.54 -15.80 -10.84
N GLU A 57 -16.58 -14.98 -10.67
CA GLU A 57 -17.68 -14.91 -11.62
C GLU A 57 -17.27 -14.17 -12.91
N ILE A 58 -16.44 -13.13 -12.80
CA ILE A 58 -15.90 -12.40 -13.94
C ILE A 58 -14.98 -13.31 -14.79
N GLU A 59 -14.09 -14.05 -14.14
CA GLU A 59 -13.18 -15.01 -14.76
C GLU A 59 -13.96 -16.04 -15.60
N LYS A 60 -15.00 -16.65 -15.02
CA LYS A 60 -15.86 -17.62 -15.72
C LYS A 60 -16.46 -17.09 -17.01
N ARG A 61 -16.68 -15.77 -17.12
CA ARG A 61 -17.25 -15.12 -18.31
C ARG A 61 -16.23 -14.84 -19.40
N GLY A 62 -14.93 -14.89 -19.11
CA GLY A 62 -13.85 -14.68 -20.08
C GLY A 62 -13.96 -13.36 -20.84
N LYS A 63 -14.39 -12.29 -20.17
CA LYS A 63 -14.60 -10.97 -20.79
C LYS A 63 -13.31 -10.16 -20.80
N LEU A 64 -13.08 -9.40 -21.87
CA LEU A 64 -11.95 -8.45 -21.95
C LEU A 64 -12.19 -7.18 -21.11
N PHE A 65 -13.46 -6.79 -20.96
CA PHE A 65 -13.86 -5.61 -20.21
C PHE A 65 -15.28 -5.77 -19.66
N LEU A 66 -15.61 -5.01 -18.62
CA LEU A 66 -16.97 -4.83 -18.11
C LEU A 66 -17.26 -3.34 -18.00
N GLU A 67 -18.50 -2.94 -18.27
CA GLU A 67 -18.93 -1.57 -18.05
C GLU A 67 -20.25 -1.53 -17.30
N SER A 68 -20.36 -0.54 -16.42
CA SER A 68 -21.62 -0.02 -15.91
C SER A 68 -21.83 1.39 -16.45
N LYS A 69 -22.82 2.12 -15.94
CA LYS A 69 -23.06 3.50 -16.36
C LYS A 69 -21.89 4.43 -16.02
N SER A 70 -21.24 4.23 -14.88
CA SER A 70 -20.20 5.12 -14.34
C SER A 70 -18.82 4.49 -14.23
N THR A 71 -18.69 3.19 -14.48
CA THR A 71 -17.44 2.46 -14.26
C THR A 71 -17.09 1.58 -15.46
N LEU A 72 -15.82 1.59 -15.84
CA LEU A 72 -15.23 0.70 -16.83
C LEU A 72 -14.09 -0.10 -16.20
N PHE A 73 -14.14 -1.41 -16.35
CA PHE A 73 -13.06 -2.33 -16.01
C PHE A 73 -12.44 -2.90 -17.29
N ILE A 74 -11.13 -2.80 -17.41
CA ILE A 74 -10.34 -3.53 -18.40
C ILE A 74 -9.71 -4.73 -17.69
N LEU A 75 -10.18 -5.92 -18.03
CA LEU A 75 -9.95 -7.16 -17.29
C LEU A 75 -8.78 -7.99 -17.84
N SER A 76 -8.16 -7.54 -18.91
CA SER A 76 -7.02 -8.22 -19.52
C SER A 76 -6.07 -7.20 -20.11
N SER A 77 -4.77 -7.35 -19.83
CA SER A 77 -3.71 -6.52 -20.40
C SER A 77 -3.70 -6.59 -21.94
N ALA A 78 -4.15 -7.72 -22.52
CA ALA A 78 -4.27 -7.90 -23.97
C ALA A 78 -5.22 -6.88 -24.62
N ALA A 79 -6.22 -6.38 -23.88
CA ALA A 79 -7.14 -5.36 -24.35
C ALA A 79 -6.43 -4.03 -24.66
N GLY A 80 -5.28 -3.76 -24.03
CA GLY A 80 -4.45 -2.59 -24.27
C GLY A 80 -3.04 -2.87 -24.78
N GLN A 81 -2.78 -4.07 -25.32
CA GLN A 81 -1.44 -4.43 -25.83
C GLN A 81 -0.93 -3.45 -26.90
N THR A 82 -1.85 -2.87 -27.68
CA THR A 82 -1.58 -1.79 -28.62
C THR A 82 -2.66 -0.71 -28.52
N PRO A 83 -2.34 0.55 -28.88
CA PRO A 83 -3.35 1.59 -28.96
C PRO A 83 -4.55 1.19 -29.82
N ALA A 84 -4.33 0.56 -30.97
CA ALA A 84 -5.42 0.16 -31.87
C ALA A 84 -6.35 -0.90 -31.24
N THR A 85 -5.81 -1.82 -30.42
CA THR A 85 -6.64 -2.80 -29.70
C THR A 85 -7.49 -2.11 -28.64
N PHE A 86 -6.90 -1.19 -27.88
CA PHE A 86 -7.63 -0.47 -26.85
C PHE A 86 -8.72 0.43 -27.43
N GLU A 87 -8.44 1.09 -28.55
CA GLU A 87 -9.43 1.92 -29.25
C GLU A 87 -10.66 1.10 -29.69
N LYS A 88 -10.47 -0.17 -30.08
CA LYS A 88 -11.60 -1.08 -30.39
C LYS A 88 -12.46 -1.36 -29.16
N VAL A 89 -11.88 -1.45 -27.97
CA VAL A 89 -12.64 -1.59 -26.71
C VAL A 89 -13.45 -0.32 -26.46
N LEU A 90 -12.82 0.85 -26.54
CA LEU A 90 -13.49 2.14 -26.31
C LEU A 90 -14.66 2.38 -27.28
N LYS A 91 -14.53 1.94 -28.53
CA LYS A 91 -15.60 2.01 -29.56
C LYS A 91 -16.80 1.09 -29.27
N GLN A 92 -16.64 0.08 -28.43
CA GLN A 92 -17.72 -0.85 -28.06
C GLN A 92 -18.50 -0.41 -26.83
N LEU A 93 -18.03 0.61 -26.11
CA LEU A 93 -18.66 1.09 -24.88
C LEU A 93 -20.02 1.72 -25.15
N LYS A 94 -21.03 1.28 -24.39
CA LYS A 94 -22.39 1.85 -24.41
C LYS A 94 -22.49 3.12 -23.55
N HIS A 95 -21.60 3.26 -22.57
CA HIS A 95 -21.69 4.30 -21.54
C HIS A 95 -20.50 5.28 -21.55
N SER A 96 -19.76 5.40 -22.67
CA SER A 96 -18.58 6.27 -22.80
C SER A 96 -18.76 7.70 -22.27
N GLN A 97 -19.94 8.29 -22.46
CA GLN A 97 -20.25 9.67 -22.03
C GLN A 97 -20.51 9.83 -20.53
N SER A 98 -20.73 8.74 -19.79
CA SER A 98 -21.05 8.76 -18.37
C SER A 98 -20.04 8.02 -17.49
N ILE A 99 -19.03 7.37 -18.08
CA ILE A 99 -17.96 6.72 -17.32
C ILE A 99 -17.12 7.77 -16.59
N GLU A 100 -17.02 7.59 -15.27
CA GLU A 100 -16.29 8.45 -14.34
C GLU A 100 -15.05 7.73 -13.77
N ASN A 101 -15.08 6.39 -13.74
CA ASN A 101 -14.03 5.56 -13.17
C ASN A 101 -13.53 4.54 -14.21
N LEU A 102 -12.21 4.49 -14.42
CA LEU A 102 -11.54 3.47 -15.22
C LEU A 102 -10.63 2.65 -14.33
N HIS A 103 -10.80 1.33 -14.36
CA HIS A 103 -9.94 0.36 -13.70
C HIS A 103 -9.24 -0.50 -14.75
N LEU A 104 -7.92 -0.53 -14.71
CA LEU A 104 -7.11 -1.55 -15.37
C LEU A 104 -6.80 -2.60 -14.29
N TYR A 105 -7.52 -3.73 -14.34
CA TYR A 105 -7.58 -4.72 -13.26
C TYR A 105 -7.68 -6.12 -13.87
N PRO A 106 -6.54 -6.78 -14.16
CA PRO A 106 -6.57 -8.09 -14.80
C PRO A 106 -7.16 -9.16 -13.88
N VAL A 107 -7.97 -10.07 -14.44
CA VAL A 107 -8.66 -11.16 -13.72
C VAL A 107 -8.47 -12.47 -14.50
N PRO A 108 -8.15 -13.62 -13.84
CA PRO A 108 -8.10 -13.85 -12.39
C PRO A 108 -6.89 -13.24 -11.70
N PHE A 109 -5.75 -13.19 -12.37
CA PHE A 109 -4.51 -12.55 -11.93
C PHE A 109 -3.69 -12.20 -13.19
N TRP A 110 -2.68 -11.35 -13.04
CA TRP A 110 -1.63 -11.26 -14.05
C TRP A 110 -0.54 -12.29 -13.75
N ASP A 111 0.20 -12.64 -14.79
CA ASP A 111 1.48 -13.33 -14.65
C ASP A 111 2.54 -12.64 -15.52
N GLU A 112 3.82 -13.01 -15.36
CA GLU A 112 4.93 -12.41 -16.10
C GLU A 112 4.87 -12.65 -17.62
N SER A 113 4.03 -13.58 -18.08
CA SER A 113 3.83 -13.87 -19.50
C SER A 113 2.73 -13.00 -20.13
N ASP A 114 1.99 -12.23 -19.33
CA ASP A 114 0.93 -11.35 -19.83
C ASP A 114 1.47 -10.31 -20.83
N PRO A 115 0.69 -9.96 -21.86
CA PRO A 115 1.07 -8.89 -22.76
C PRO A 115 1.09 -7.55 -22.03
N HIS A 116 2.11 -6.73 -22.26
CA HIS A 116 2.18 -5.41 -21.63
C HIS A 116 1.11 -4.46 -22.18
N PHE A 117 0.41 -3.76 -21.30
CA PHE A 117 -0.51 -2.68 -21.67
C PHE A 117 0.30 -1.44 -22.13
N ASP A 118 0.00 -0.92 -23.32
CA ASP A 118 0.73 0.19 -23.95
C ASP A 118 0.05 1.54 -23.70
N PHE A 119 0.72 2.41 -22.94
CA PHE A 119 0.19 3.74 -22.58
C PHE A 119 0.47 4.85 -23.61
N SER A 120 1.16 4.55 -24.73
CA SER A 120 1.68 5.55 -25.68
C SER A 120 0.65 6.56 -26.22
N GLN A 121 -0.61 6.17 -26.41
CA GLN A 121 -1.72 7.05 -26.84
C GLN A 121 -2.88 7.07 -25.84
N PHE A 122 -2.64 6.56 -24.62
CA PHE A 122 -3.70 6.37 -23.64
C PHE A 122 -4.41 7.69 -23.33
N SER A 123 -3.66 8.78 -23.16
CA SER A 123 -4.20 10.09 -22.83
C SER A 123 -5.13 10.66 -23.92
N GLU A 124 -4.79 10.50 -25.21
CA GLU A 124 -5.69 10.88 -26.32
C GLU A 124 -6.92 10.00 -26.36
N GLN A 125 -6.75 8.70 -26.11
CA GLN A 125 -7.86 7.75 -26.10
C GLN A 125 -8.84 8.05 -24.97
N MET A 126 -8.37 8.56 -23.84
CA MET A 126 -9.24 9.01 -22.73
C MET A 126 -10.10 10.23 -23.10
N ALA A 127 -9.84 10.93 -24.21
CA ALA A 127 -10.76 11.96 -24.71
C ALA A 127 -12.13 11.38 -25.11
N THR A 128 -12.23 10.06 -25.32
CA THR A 128 -13.51 9.36 -25.56
C THR A 128 -14.35 9.19 -24.30
N LEU A 129 -13.75 9.39 -23.11
CA LEU A 129 -14.36 9.30 -21.78
C LEU A 129 -14.35 10.69 -21.12
N PRO A 130 -15.17 11.65 -21.60
CA PRO A 130 -15.06 13.07 -21.23
C PRO A 130 -15.36 13.37 -19.75
N ARG A 131 -15.90 12.39 -19.01
CA ARG A 131 -16.20 12.48 -17.58
C ARG A 131 -15.24 11.69 -16.70
N LEU A 132 -14.18 11.13 -17.27
CA LEU A 132 -13.24 10.31 -16.50
C LEU A 132 -12.56 11.14 -15.41
N GLU A 133 -12.86 10.84 -14.14
CA GLU A 133 -12.30 11.51 -12.98
C GLU A 133 -11.29 10.65 -12.22
N SER A 134 -11.39 9.32 -12.33
CA SER A 134 -10.56 8.36 -11.61
C SER A 134 -9.93 7.32 -12.52
N LEU A 135 -8.62 7.13 -12.42
CA LEU A 135 -7.88 6.05 -13.06
C LEU A 135 -7.22 5.18 -11.99
N HIS A 136 -7.50 3.88 -12.07
CA HIS A 136 -6.95 2.86 -11.21
C HIS A 136 -6.17 1.87 -12.07
N VAL A 137 -4.90 1.63 -11.75
CA VAL A 137 -4.06 0.62 -12.41
C VAL A 137 -3.61 -0.35 -11.33
N HIS A 138 -4.05 -1.60 -11.45
CA HIS A 138 -3.80 -2.65 -10.48
C HIS A 138 -3.06 -3.78 -11.15
N HIS A 139 -1.94 -4.21 -10.56
CA HIS A 139 -1.32 -5.52 -10.82
C HIS A 139 -1.20 -5.80 -12.33
N MET A 140 -0.59 -4.86 -13.08
CA MET A 140 -0.58 -4.91 -14.54
C MET A 140 0.81 -4.61 -15.07
N LEU A 141 1.26 -5.40 -16.05
CA LEU A 141 2.46 -5.12 -16.83
C LEU A 141 2.17 -3.95 -17.78
N VAL A 142 2.91 -2.86 -17.64
CA VAL A 142 2.71 -1.64 -18.43
C VAL A 142 3.99 -1.18 -19.12
N LYS A 143 3.86 -0.51 -20.25
CA LYS A 143 4.97 0.15 -20.95
C LYS A 143 4.54 1.52 -21.46
N ASN A 144 5.51 2.39 -21.75
CA ASN A 144 5.28 3.77 -22.18
C ASN A 144 4.34 4.53 -21.23
N PHE A 145 4.47 4.34 -19.91
CA PHE A 145 3.54 4.90 -18.92
C PHE A 145 3.63 6.42 -18.90
N GLU A 146 2.78 7.08 -19.69
CA GLU A 146 2.74 8.53 -19.79
C GLU A 146 1.29 9.03 -19.73
N LEU A 147 0.98 9.75 -18.66
CA LEU A 147 -0.28 10.47 -18.51
C LEU A 147 -0.04 11.94 -18.82
N ARG A 148 -0.56 12.39 -19.95
CA ARG A 148 -0.54 13.79 -20.39
C ARG A 148 -1.77 14.54 -19.86
N PRO A 149 -1.79 15.89 -19.91
CA PRO A 149 -2.90 16.67 -19.38
C PRO A 149 -4.26 16.21 -19.95
N CYS A 150 -5.05 15.55 -19.10
CA CYS A 150 -6.43 15.18 -19.34
C CYS A 150 -7.31 16.04 -18.44
N LEU A 151 -8.32 16.72 -19.00
CA LEU A 151 -9.00 17.84 -18.35
C LEU A 151 -9.74 17.45 -17.05
N SER A 152 -10.20 16.22 -16.94
CA SER A 152 -11.10 15.77 -15.86
C SER A 152 -10.44 14.88 -14.80
N LEU A 153 -9.25 14.32 -15.07
CA LEU A 153 -8.66 13.32 -14.19
C LEU A 153 -8.18 13.96 -12.87
N ARG A 154 -8.76 13.52 -11.74
CA ARG A 154 -8.53 14.06 -10.39
C ARG A 154 -7.94 13.05 -9.42
N ARG A 155 -8.16 11.76 -9.66
CA ARG A 155 -7.67 10.66 -8.82
C ARG A 155 -6.87 9.68 -9.66
N LEU A 156 -5.68 9.35 -9.17
CA LEU A 156 -4.82 8.34 -9.77
C LEU A 156 -4.40 7.36 -8.69
N ARG A 157 -4.73 6.08 -8.88
CA ARG A 157 -4.32 4.99 -7.99
C ARG A 157 -3.51 3.96 -8.76
N LEU A 158 -2.31 3.71 -8.28
CA LEU A 158 -1.32 2.81 -8.86
C LEU A 158 -0.99 1.74 -7.81
N VAL A 159 -1.63 0.58 -7.93
CA VAL A 159 -1.37 -0.55 -7.04
C VAL A 159 -0.58 -1.58 -7.82
N ASP A 160 0.71 -1.65 -7.54
CA ASP A 160 1.63 -2.63 -8.13
C ASP A 160 1.62 -2.65 -9.68
N PRO A 161 1.64 -1.49 -10.39
CA PRO A 161 1.90 -1.52 -11.82
C PRO A 161 3.38 -1.80 -12.07
N GLN A 162 3.62 -2.76 -12.96
CA GLN A 162 4.95 -3.25 -13.30
C GLN A 162 5.42 -2.58 -14.59
N VAL A 163 6.17 -1.49 -14.47
CA VAL A 163 6.64 -0.67 -15.61
C VAL A 163 7.86 -1.32 -16.26
N GLN A 164 7.69 -1.80 -17.50
CA GLN A 164 8.65 -2.70 -18.16
C GLN A 164 9.76 -1.99 -18.94
N ASP A 165 9.59 -0.72 -19.30
CA ASP A 165 10.51 0.01 -20.19
C ASP A 165 11.16 1.24 -19.54
N GLY A 166 11.00 1.39 -18.22
CA GLY A 166 11.49 2.54 -17.45
C GLY A 166 10.86 3.89 -17.84
N LYS A 167 9.89 3.91 -18.76
CA LYS A 167 9.19 5.14 -19.15
C LYS A 167 8.02 5.37 -18.20
N TRP A 168 8.14 6.44 -17.43
CA TRP A 168 7.14 6.83 -16.46
C TRP A 168 7.03 8.35 -16.40
N SER A 169 5.83 8.90 -16.57
CA SER A 169 5.56 10.33 -16.48
C SER A 169 4.09 10.60 -16.16
N VAL A 170 3.83 11.44 -15.17
CA VAL A 170 2.48 11.90 -14.82
C VAL A 170 2.42 13.42 -14.90
N GLN A 171 1.66 13.94 -15.86
CA GLN A 171 1.49 15.38 -16.14
C GLN A 171 0.03 15.77 -16.01
N LEU A 172 -0.47 15.71 -14.78
CA LEU A 172 -1.89 15.90 -14.46
C LEU A 172 -2.08 17.14 -13.58
N PRO A 173 -2.23 18.35 -14.15
CA PRO A 173 -2.29 19.59 -13.38
C PRO A 173 -3.56 19.71 -12.52
N GLN A 174 -4.61 18.93 -12.80
CA GLN A 174 -5.85 18.88 -12.03
C GLN A 174 -5.88 17.75 -10.99
N LEU A 175 -4.82 16.94 -10.91
CA LEU A 175 -4.74 15.82 -9.97
C LEU A 175 -4.87 16.33 -8.53
N ARG A 176 -5.76 15.69 -7.76
CA ARG A 176 -6.04 15.98 -6.35
C ARG A 176 -5.56 14.87 -5.44
N GLU A 177 -5.59 13.63 -5.92
CA GLU A 177 -5.22 12.44 -5.15
C GLU A 177 -4.30 11.54 -5.97
N LEU A 178 -3.19 11.15 -5.36
CA LEU A 178 -2.24 10.18 -5.90
C LEU A 178 -1.99 9.10 -4.84
N VAL A 179 -2.35 7.87 -5.18
CA VAL A 179 -2.10 6.67 -4.37
C VAL A 179 -1.16 5.76 -5.12
N MET A 180 -0.08 5.35 -4.46
CA MET A 180 0.90 4.38 -4.97
C MET A 180 1.12 3.28 -3.92
N GLU A 181 0.98 2.03 -4.31
CA GLU A 181 1.17 0.87 -3.44
C GLU A 181 2.07 -0.12 -4.17
N ASN A 182 3.17 -0.57 -3.56
CA ASN A 182 4.16 -1.45 -4.19
C ASN A 182 4.64 -0.92 -5.55
N HIS A 183 4.93 0.38 -5.63
CA HIS A 183 5.30 1.02 -6.89
C HIS A 183 6.47 1.98 -6.72
N SER A 184 7.44 1.84 -7.63
CA SER A 184 8.73 2.50 -7.59
C SER A 184 9.04 3.18 -8.93
N PRO A 185 8.38 4.30 -9.25
CA PRO A 185 8.70 5.05 -10.46
C PRO A 185 10.14 5.59 -10.39
N PRO A 186 10.86 5.67 -11.53
CA PRO A 186 12.21 6.24 -11.58
C PRO A 186 12.27 7.62 -10.93
N GLU A 187 13.19 7.84 -9.99
CA GLU A 187 13.13 8.89 -8.97
C GLU A 187 13.13 10.29 -9.59
N LYS A 188 13.95 10.50 -10.62
CA LYS A 188 14.01 11.77 -11.37
C LYS A 188 12.70 12.06 -12.12
N ASN A 189 12.06 11.03 -12.66
CA ASN A 189 10.80 11.15 -13.37
C ASN A 189 9.64 11.33 -12.37
N PHE A 190 9.71 10.67 -11.23
CA PHE A 190 8.79 10.81 -10.12
C PHE A 190 8.73 12.25 -9.61
N ALA A 191 9.88 12.80 -9.20
CA ALA A 191 9.96 14.19 -8.72
C ALA A 191 9.50 15.20 -9.79
N ARG A 192 9.88 14.98 -11.07
CA ARG A 192 9.43 15.82 -12.19
C ARG A 192 7.92 15.76 -12.40
N SER A 193 7.31 14.59 -12.22
CA SER A 193 5.87 14.42 -12.40
C SER A 193 5.08 15.08 -11.28
N LEU A 194 5.57 15.01 -10.03
CA LEU A 194 4.95 15.77 -8.93
C LEU A 194 5.00 17.29 -9.17
N LEU A 195 6.05 17.81 -9.81
CA LEU A 195 6.09 19.20 -10.26
C LEU A 195 5.01 19.54 -11.29
N GLN A 196 4.45 18.57 -12.00
CA GLN A 196 3.34 18.79 -12.93
C GLN A 196 1.96 18.58 -12.28
N CYS A 197 1.92 18.28 -10.99
CA CYS A 197 0.69 18.06 -10.20
C CYS A 197 0.58 19.06 -9.03
N PRO A 198 0.62 20.39 -9.27
CA PRO A 198 0.66 21.38 -8.19
C PRO A 198 -0.61 21.45 -7.34
N ARG A 199 -1.72 20.87 -7.81
CA ARG A 199 -3.02 20.83 -7.13
C ARG A 199 -3.20 19.59 -6.25
N LEU A 200 -2.19 18.73 -6.14
CA LEU A 200 -2.28 17.51 -5.37
C LEU A 200 -2.53 17.84 -3.89
N GLU A 201 -3.68 17.40 -3.38
CA GLU A 201 -4.12 17.61 -2.01
C GLU A 201 -3.76 16.40 -1.13
N GLU A 202 -3.73 15.22 -1.73
CA GLU A 202 -3.51 13.95 -1.04
C GLU A 202 -2.48 13.11 -1.76
N PHE A 203 -1.44 12.73 -1.02
CA PHE A 203 -0.40 11.85 -1.50
C PHE A 203 -0.29 10.66 -0.56
N PHE A 204 -0.36 9.46 -1.11
CA PHE A 204 -0.15 8.21 -0.40
C PHE A 204 0.84 7.34 -1.18
N ALA A 205 1.90 6.91 -0.50
CA ALA A 205 2.80 5.88 -0.99
C ALA A 205 2.99 4.80 0.08
N HIS A 206 2.90 3.53 -0.31
CA HIS A 206 3.20 2.37 0.52
C HIS A 206 4.18 1.45 -0.20
N LYS A 207 5.24 1.00 0.50
CA LYS A 207 6.29 0.13 -0.06
C LYS A 207 6.89 0.76 -1.32
N TYR A 208 7.42 1.96 -1.15
CA TYR A 208 8.16 2.67 -2.19
C TYR A 208 9.63 2.27 -2.06
N TRP A 209 10.14 1.49 -3.01
CA TRP A 209 11.53 1.05 -3.05
C TRP A 209 12.33 1.88 -4.05
N HIS A 210 13.55 2.25 -3.72
CA HIS A 210 14.42 2.95 -4.65
C HIS A 210 15.89 2.68 -4.32
N ASP A 211 16.75 2.75 -5.32
CA ASP A 211 18.19 2.56 -5.13
C ASP A 211 18.93 3.90 -5.07
N GLN A 212 18.28 5.00 -5.46
CA GLN A 212 18.88 6.33 -5.50
C GLN A 212 18.18 7.30 -4.56
N ALA A 213 18.95 8.23 -4.00
CA ALA A 213 18.38 9.28 -3.16
C ALA A 213 17.23 10.03 -3.87
N LEU A 214 16.09 10.09 -3.19
CA LEU A 214 14.93 10.82 -3.70
C LEU A 214 15.24 12.31 -3.88
N PRO A 215 14.94 12.89 -5.06
CA PRO A 215 15.02 14.33 -5.23
C PRO A 215 14.04 15.07 -4.31
N LYS A 216 14.23 16.38 -4.20
CA LYS A 216 13.30 17.26 -3.48
C LYS A 216 11.89 17.15 -4.08
N LEU A 217 10.90 16.91 -3.24
CA LEU A 217 9.50 16.81 -3.64
C LEU A 217 8.76 18.11 -3.30
N PHE A 218 8.03 18.65 -4.28
CA PHE A 218 7.33 19.93 -4.14
C PHE A 218 5.82 19.73 -4.29
N LEU A 219 5.11 19.89 -3.17
CA LEU A 219 3.70 19.58 -3.04
C LEU A 219 2.96 20.76 -2.38
N PRO A 220 2.86 21.91 -3.07
CA PRO A 220 2.40 23.18 -2.49
C PRO A 220 0.95 23.13 -1.96
N SER A 221 0.11 22.27 -2.52
CA SER A 221 -1.31 22.15 -2.15
C SER A 221 -1.62 20.95 -1.25
N CYS A 222 -0.62 20.12 -0.93
CA CYS A 222 -0.83 18.87 -0.22
C CYS A 222 -1.21 19.13 1.24
N LYS A 223 -2.36 18.56 1.63
CA LYS A 223 -2.93 18.58 2.99
C LYS A 223 -2.66 17.27 3.73
N ARG A 224 -2.64 16.15 3.02
CA ARG A 224 -2.36 14.82 3.59
C ARG A 224 -1.23 14.16 2.85
N PHE A 225 -0.13 13.90 3.56
CA PHE A 225 1.04 13.24 3.03
C PHE A 225 1.31 11.96 3.82
N THR A 226 1.17 10.81 3.16
CA THR A 226 1.51 9.50 3.71
C THR A 226 2.62 8.87 2.90
N PHE A 227 3.73 8.57 3.56
CA PHE A 227 4.86 7.84 3.01
C PHE A 227 5.19 6.73 3.98
N ARG A 228 4.61 5.54 3.74
CA ARG A 228 4.69 4.39 4.63
C ARG A 228 5.60 3.34 4.02
N ARG A 229 6.47 2.71 4.80
CA ARG A 229 7.40 1.68 4.27
C ARG A 229 8.20 2.24 3.08
N GLY A 230 8.77 3.44 3.26
CA GLY A 230 9.76 3.98 2.35
C GLY A 230 11.10 3.29 2.58
N ASP A 231 11.14 1.99 2.30
CA ASP A 231 12.31 1.16 2.56
C ASP A 231 13.48 1.70 1.68
N CYS A 232 14.70 1.74 2.21
CA CYS A 232 15.89 2.35 1.58
C CYS A 232 15.85 3.88 1.41
N THR A 233 14.82 4.58 1.93
CA THR A 233 14.78 6.05 1.91
C THR A 233 15.55 6.66 3.09
N GLU A 234 16.86 6.84 2.95
CA GLU A 234 17.68 7.47 4.00
C GLU A 234 17.41 8.96 4.19
N LYS A 235 17.06 9.67 3.11
CA LYS A 235 16.90 11.12 3.11
C LYS A 235 15.63 11.54 2.38
N LEU A 236 14.87 12.44 3.00
CA LEU A 236 13.65 12.98 2.41
C LEU A 236 13.61 14.50 2.52
N SER A 237 13.37 15.19 1.41
CA SER A 237 13.27 16.66 1.35
C SER A 237 11.94 17.08 0.76
N LEU A 238 11.09 17.72 1.58
CA LEU A 238 9.69 17.96 1.27
C LEU A 238 9.33 19.44 1.37
N TYR A 239 8.68 19.99 0.34
CA TYR A 239 7.97 21.26 0.44
C TYR A 239 6.46 20.99 0.60
N LEU A 240 5.99 21.12 1.85
CA LEU A 240 4.62 20.83 2.29
C LEU A 240 4.09 21.98 3.16
N PRO A 241 3.84 23.17 2.61
CA PRO A 241 3.44 24.33 3.41
C PRO A 241 2.03 24.23 4.00
N ARG A 242 1.15 23.40 3.39
CA ARG A 242 -0.27 23.26 3.73
C ARG A 242 -0.63 21.90 4.34
N VAL A 243 0.37 21.07 4.69
CA VAL A 243 0.11 19.75 5.26
C VAL A 243 -0.52 19.87 6.65
N GLU A 244 -1.57 19.10 6.85
CA GLU A 244 -2.33 18.95 8.10
C GLU A 244 -2.04 17.58 8.73
N ASP A 245 -1.75 16.56 7.91
CA ASP A 245 -1.40 15.20 8.33
C ASP A 245 -0.12 14.73 7.61
N LEU A 246 0.93 14.44 8.39
CA LEU A 246 2.19 13.90 7.93
C LEU A 246 2.42 12.50 8.54
N VAL A 247 2.31 11.47 7.72
CA VAL A 247 2.46 10.07 8.14
C VAL A 247 3.74 9.50 7.54
N LEU A 248 4.70 9.12 8.39
CA LEU A 248 5.98 8.50 8.03
C LEU A 248 6.14 7.11 8.66
N ASP A 249 5.03 6.40 8.81
CA ASP A 249 4.98 5.10 9.47
C ASP A 249 5.90 4.07 8.81
N ALA A 250 6.58 3.27 9.63
CA ALA A 250 7.46 2.19 9.19
C ALA A 250 8.55 2.61 8.18
N CYS A 251 9.01 3.87 8.24
CA CYS A 251 10.19 4.34 7.52
C CYS A 251 11.43 4.05 8.36
N TYR A 252 11.92 2.81 8.29
CA TYR A 252 13.00 2.31 9.14
C TYR A 252 14.36 2.95 8.86
N ASP A 253 14.60 3.36 7.61
CA ASP A 253 15.92 3.83 7.17
C ASP A 253 16.04 5.36 7.18
N LEU A 254 14.96 6.10 7.47
CA LEU A 254 14.92 7.56 7.30
C LEU A 254 15.78 8.30 8.33
N GLN A 255 17.01 8.63 7.94
CA GLN A 255 18.00 9.32 8.78
C GLN A 255 17.86 10.84 8.78
N GLU A 256 17.56 11.43 7.62
CA GLU A 256 17.48 12.87 7.42
C GLU A 256 16.13 13.28 6.82
N LEU A 257 15.45 14.23 7.47
CA LEU A 257 14.25 14.87 6.95
C LEU A 257 14.50 16.37 6.83
N THR A 258 14.18 16.96 5.68
CA THR A 258 14.23 18.41 5.47
C THR A 258 12.85 18.92 5.07
N LEU A 259 12.27 19.78 5.90
CA LEU A 259 11.09 20.55 5.54
C LEU A 259 11.52 21.86 4.87
N LEU A 260 11.34 21.92 3.55
CA LEU A 260 11.77 23.04 2.72
C LEU A 260 10.95 24.30 3.01
N LYS A 261 11.63 25.45 3.04
CA LYS A 261 11.02 26.77 3.30
C LYS A 261 10.45 27.43 2.04
N HIS A 262 11.02 27.13 0.88
CA HIS A 262 10.65 27.72 -0.40
C HIS A 262 10.15 26.66 -1.36
N GLY A 263 9.07 26.97 -2.06
CA GLY A 263 8.54 26.12 -3.11
C GLY A 263 9.34 26.21 -4.40
N HIS A 264 8.96 25.38 -5.37
CA HIS A 264 9.57 25.41 -6.69
C HIS A 264 9.13 26.66 -7.46
N GLY A 265 10.01 27.26 -8.27
CA GLY A 265 9.72 28.48 -9.02
C GLY A 265 8.54 28.35 -9.99
N SER A 266 8.35 27.17 -10.59
CA SER A 266 7.22 26.90 -11.49
C SER A 266 5.86 26.82 -10.79
N HIS A 267 5.83 26.82 -9.45
CA HIS A 267 4.61 26.74 -8.65
C HIS A 267 4.26 28.07 -7.99
N GLN A 268 4.74 29.21 -8.52
CA GLN A 268 4.58 30.51 -7.86
C GLN A 268 3.13 30.82 -7.45
N GLU A 269 2.14 30.48 -8.27
CA GLU A 269 0.71 30.69 -7.96
C GLU A 269 0.16 29.75 -6.87
N PHE A 270 0.79 28.59 -6.68
CA PHE A 270 0.39 27.59 -5.69
C PHE A 270 1.17 27.71 -4.39
N ASN A 271 2.37 28.28 -4.43
CA ASN A 271 3.23 28.44 -3.28
C ASN A 271 2.57 29.30 -2.19
N LEU A 272 3.02 29.11 -0.95
CA LEU A 272 2.58 29.94 0.15
C LEU A 272 3.13 31.38 -0.05
N PRO A 273 2.29 32.42 0.03
CA PRO A 273 2.76 33.81 -0.01
C PRO A 273 3.79 34.08 1.10
N GLU A 274 4.78 34.95 0.86
CA GLU A 274 5.90 35.21 1.78
C GLU A 274 5.47 35.66 3.19
N ASN A 275 4.30 36.27 3.31
CA ASN A 275 3.74 36.76 4.57
C ASN A 275 2.83 35.75 5.29
N GLN A 276 2.58 34.58 4.70
CA GLN A 276 1.76 33.54 5.32
C GLN A 276 2.64 32.50 6.02
N GLN A 277 2.19 32.08 7.19
CA GLN A 277 2.86 31.02 7.95
C GLN A 277 2.44 29.64 7.43
N PRO A 278 3.38 28.68 7.34
CA PRO A 278 3.02 27.29 7.07
C PRO A 278 2.02 26.75 8.10
N SER A 279 1.15 25.87 7.65
CA SER A 279 0.22 25.10 8.50
C SER A 279 0.95 24.29 9.56
N LYS A 280 0.28 24.08 10.71
CA LYS A 280 0.67 23.07 11.69
C LYS A 280 0.07 21.71 11.30
N PHE A 281 0.73 20.61 11.68
CA PHE A 281 0.31 19.26 11.30
C PHE A 281 0.38 18.25 12.44
N ARG A 282 -0.42 17.19 12.32
CA ARG A 282 -0.29 15.96 13.11
C ARG A 282 0.76 15.07 12.46
N ILE A 283 1.66 14.51 13.27
CA ILE A 283 2.64 13.53 12.83
C ILE A 283 2.18 12.12 13.24
N SER A 284 2.37 11.13 12.38
CA SER A 284 2.34 9.71 12.74
C SER A 284 3.66 9.06 12.34
N LEU A 285 4.27 8.36 13.30
CA LEU A 285 5.58 7.71 13.17
C LEU A 285 5.53 6.26 13.61
N THR A 286 4.39 5.59 13.43
CA THR A 286 4.18 4.24 13.97
C THR A 286 5.23 3.28 13.41
N ASN A 287 6.02 2.63 14.27
CA ASN A 287 7.15 1.77 13.90
C ASN A 287 8.21 2.47 13.03
N ALA A 288 8.37 3.79 13.09
CA ALA A 288 9.42 4.49 12.35
C ALA A 288 10.70 4.58 13.18
N ASN A 289 11.86 4.24 12.59
CA ASN A 289 13.16 4.38 13.26
C ASN A 289 13.88 5.65 12.76
N LEU A 290 13.27 6.82 13.00
CA LEU A 290 13.81 8.08 12.48
C LEU A 290 15.19 8.38 13.06
N GLY A 291 16.14 8.76 12.20
CA GLY A 291 17.45 9.21 12.64
C GLY A 291 17.39 10.52 13.45
N PRO A 292 18.39 10.82 14.30
CA PRO A 292 18.39 12.01 15.15
C PRO A 292 18.23 13.32 14.36
N ALA A 293 18.78 13.40 13.15
CA ALA A 293 18.65 14.59 12.29
C ALA A 293 17.22 14.79 11.79
N ALA A 294 16.53 13.72 11.39
CA ALA A 294 15.12 13.77 11.01
C ALA A 294 14.23 14.20 12.20
N GLN A 295 14.48 13.66 13.40
CA GLN A 295 13.77 14.04 14.62
C GLN A 295 13.98 15.53 14.98
N ALA A 296 15.23 16.00 14.93
CA ALA A 296 15.56 17.40 15.18
C ALA A 296 14.86 18.33 14.18
N ALA A 297 14.88 18.00 12.88
CA ALA A 297 14.21 18.80 11.85
C ALA A 297 12.69 18.91 12.08
N LEU A 298 12.04 17.83 12.54
CA LEU A 298 10.63 17.84 12.92
C LEU A 298 10.37 18.77 14.12
N GLN A 299 11.18 18.68 15.18
CA GLN A 299 11.07 19.52 16.38
C GLN A 299 11.33 21.01 16.07
N GLU A 300 12.44 21.30 15.39
CA GLU A 300 12.86 22.64 15.00
C GLU A 300 11.89 23.31 14.03
N SER A 301 11.06 22.53 13.32
CA SER A 301 10.02 23.09 12.46
C SER A 301 9.02 23.95 13.22
N GLY A 302 8.74 23.64 14.49
CA GLY A 302 7.69 24.29 15.29
C GLY A 302 6.26 24.07 14.76
N ARG A 303 6.08 23.16 13.79
CA ARG A 303 4.80 22.91 13.11
C ARG A 303 4.03 21.70 13.64
N MET A 304 4.65 20.82 14.41
CA MET A 304 3.98 19.64 14.96
C MET A 304 2.94 20.03 16.02
N LEU A 305 1.80 19.36 16.01
CA LEU A 305 0.72 19.54 16.99
C LEU A 305 0.83 18.59 18.19
N ASN A 306 1.43 17.42 17.99
CA ASN A 306 1.63 16.38 18.99
C ASN A 306 3.13 16.24 19.33
N ASP A 307 3.41 15.73 20.54
CA ASP A 307 4.79 15.57 21.02
C ASP A 307 5.44 14.33 20.38
N LEU A 308 6.71 14.46 20.01
CA LEU A 308 7.50 13.37 19.47
C LEU A 308 7.74 12.28 20.53
N ALA A 309 7.81 12.66 21.81
CA ALA A 309 8.02 11.73 22.92
C ALA A 309 6.92 10.68 23.04
N GLU A 310 5.68 11.02 22.67
CA GLU A 310 4.54 10.09 22.70
C GLU A 310 4.72 8.89 21.74
N PHE A 311 5.57 9.01 20.73
CA PHE A 311 5.88 7.93 19.80
C PHE A 311 7.01 7.05 20.32
N GLN A 312 8.04 7.64 20.93
CA GLN A 312 9.20 6.91 21.45
C GLN A 312 8.83 5.97 22.61
N GLU A 313 7.84 6.32 23.42
CA GLU A 313 7.37 5.46 24.52
C GLU A 313 6.51 4.28 24.03
N ASN A 314 5.77 4.45 22.94
CA ASN A 314 4.92 3.42 22.37
C ASN A 314 5.68 2.44 21.47
N ASP A 315 6.79 2.89 20.87
CA ASP A 315 7.77 2.02 20.20
C ASP A 315 8.67 1.28 21.21
N GLY A 316 8.27 1.20 22.49
CA GLY A 316 8.93 0.56 23.65
C GLY A 316 9.20 -0.95 23.54
N LEU A 317 9.57 -1.42 22.35
CA LEU A 317 10.47 -2.55 22.17
C LEU A 317 11.90 -2.01 22.13
N ALA A 318 12.77 -2.70 22.84
CA ALA A 318 14.23 -2.68 22.70
C ALA A 318 14.69 -3.11 21.28
N GLY A 319 14.09 -2.54 20.24
CA GLY A 319 14.19 -2.93 18.83
C GLY A 319 15.15 -2.08 18.02
N ALA A 320 15.48 -0.84 18.42
CA ALA A 320 16.47 -0.06 17.70
C ALA A 320 17.86 -0.71 17.77
N ALA A 321 18.29 -1.18 18.96
CA ALA A 321 19.55 -1.92 19.10
C ALA A 321 19.48 -3.37 18.57
N GLY A 322 18.29 -3.99 18.60
CA GLY A 322 18.07 -5.35 18.11
C GLY A 322 18.03 -5.44 16.59
N MET A 323 17.29 -4.54 15.93
CA MET A 323 17.16 -4.50 14.47
C MET A 323 18.43 -3.99 13.81
N ASP A 324 19.14 -3.01 14.39
CA ASP A 324 20.46 -2.59 13.90
C ASP A 324 21.47 -3.74 13.93
N ALA A 325 21.44 -4.57 14.97
CA ALA A 325 22.30 -5.74 15.09
C ALA A 325 21.92 -6.84 14.08
N ILE A 326 20.61 -7.03 13.84
CA ILE A 326 20.11 -7.99 12.85
C ILE A 326 20.45 -7.54 11.42
N PHE A 327 20.25 -6.27 11.07
CA PHE A 327 20.61 -5.73 9.75
C PHE A 327 22.13 -5.72 9.53
N ARG A 328 22.94 -5.34 10.53
CA ARG A 328 24.41 -5.46 10.44
C ARG A 328 24.85 -6.91 10.27
N ASN A 329 24.20 -7.86 10.93
CA ASN A 329 24.53 -9.27 10.80
C ASN A 329 24.12 -9.83 9.42
N LEU A 330 22.99 -9.41 8.86
CA LEU A 330 22.56 -9.78 7.51
C LEU A 330 23.48 -9.19 6.42
N HIS A 331 23.93 -7.96 6.61
CA HIS A 331 24.86 -7.30 5.68
C HIS A 331 26.28 -7.88 5.76
N ASN A 332 26.73 -8.29 6.96
CA ASN A 332 28.02 -8.98 7.16
C ASN A 332 27.99 -10.46 6.75
N ALA A 333 26.80 -11.08 6.67
CA ALA A 333 26.63 -12.47 6.24
C ALA A 333 26.72 -12.65 4.71
N GLY A 334 26.97 -11.57 3.94
CA GLY A 334 27.14 -11.67 2.49
C GLY A 334 25.88 -12.03 1.71
N PHE A 335 24.69 -11.76 2.28
CA PHE A 335 23.41 -12.15 1.68
C PHE A 335 23.00 -11.28 0.47
N PHE A 336 23.65 -10.13 0.30
CA PHE A 336 23.64 -9.34 -0.94
C PHE A 336 24.98 -9.53 -1.62
N GLY A 337 25.11 -10.63 -2.37
CA GLY A 337 26.25 -10.87 -3.23
C GLY A 337 26.21 -9.91 -4.41
N ASP A 338 27.26 -9.10 -4.54
CA ASP A 338 27.62 -8.48 -5.82
C ASP A 338 27.92 -9.60 -6.81
N ASP A 339 26.95 -9.94 -7.66
CA ASP A 339 27.19 -10.76 -8.85
C ASP A 339 27.93 -9.90 -9.88
N ASP A 340 29.24 -9.76 -9.67
CA ASP A 340 30.17 -9.22 -10.66
C ASP A 340 30.53 -10.34 -11.65
N GLU A 341 29.98 -10.24 -12.85
CA GLU A 341 30.28 -11.12 -13.97
C GLU A 341 31.75 -10.97 -14.41
N GLY A 342 32.55 -12.02 -14.20
CA GLY A 342 33.65 -12.33 -15.10
C GLY A 342 34.93 -12.85 -14.45
N SER A 343 35.21 -14.14 -14.60
CA SER A 343 36.41 -14.59 -15.33
C SER A 343 36.53 -16.12 -15.33
N GLU A 344 37.14 -16.59 -16.41
CA GLU A 344 37.28 -17.98 -16.83
C GLU A 344 38.12 -18.85 -15.88
N GLY A 345 37.71 -20.12 -15.78
CA GLY A 345 38.58 -21.29 -15.75
C GLY A 345 39.44 -21.52 -14.50
N ILE A 346 39.22 -22.64 -13.81
CA ILE A 346 40.23 -23.67 -13.54
C ILE A 346 39.58 -24.89 -12.85
N SER A 347 40.07 -26.05 -13.26
CA SER A 347 39.74 -27.40 -12.84
C SER A 347 40.01 -27.70 -11.36
N GLY A 348 39.12 -28.52 -10.79
CA GLY A 348 39.51 -29.65 -9.93
C GLY A 348 39.54 -29.38 -8.43
N SER A 349 38.62 -30.01 -7.70
CA SER A 349 38.94 -31.09 -6.75
C SER A 349 37.71 -31.42 -5.91
N GLU A 350 37.39 -32.71 -5.86
CA GLU A 350 36.39 -33.29 -4.98
C GLU A 350 36.88 -33.23 -3.53
N THR A 351 36.12 -32.58 -2.66
CA THR A 351 36.10 -32.91 -1.22
C THR A 351 34.67 -32.82 -0.73
N GLY A 352 34.10 -34.00 -0.43
CA GLY A 352 32.80 -34.13 0.20
C GLY A 352 32.82 -33.56 1.61
N ILE A 353 31.89 -32.65 1.87
CA ILE A 353 31.50 -32.21 3.20
C ILE A 353 30.05 -32.66 3.37
N ALA A 354 29.84 -33.68 4.21
CA ALA A 354 28.53 -34.05 4.69
C ALA A 354 28.06 -32.96 5.65
N SER A 355 27.13 -32.11 5.21
CA SER A 355 26.38 -31.22 6.09
C SER A 355 25.15 -31.96 6.60
N ASP A 356 25.16 -32.21 7.92
CA ASP A 356 24.03 -32.65 8.73
C ASP A 356 22.86 -31.68 8.50
N ALA A 357 21.83 -32.14 7.79
CA ALA A 357 20.55 -31.46 7.68
C ALA A 357 19.72 -31.86 8.91
N SER A 358 19.89 -31.12 10.00
CA SER A 358 18.99 -31.15 11.12
C SER A 358 17.62 -30.65 10.67
N GLU A 359 16.63 -31.53 10.79
CA GLU A 359 15.18 -31.31 10.83
C GLU A 359 14.76 -29.83 10.85
N MET A 360 14.51 -29.25 9.68
CA MET A 360 13.62 -28.09 9.58
C MET A 360 12.21 -28.60 9.83
N ASP A 361 11.72 -28.35 11.04
CA ASP A 361 10.34 -28.59 11.46
C ASP A 361 9.34 -28.19 10.38
N GLU A 362 8.39 -29.09 10.13
CA GLU A 362 7.26 -28.90 9.22
C GLU A 362 6.60 -27.53 9.46
N LEU A 363 6.61 -26.72 8.40
CA LEU A 363 6.07 -25.36 8.38
C LEU A 363 4.64 -25.32 8.95
N ASP A 364 4.48 -24.41 9.90
CA ASP A 364 3.33 -24.12 10.77
C ASP A 364 2.05 -23.64 10.01
N ASP A 365 1.91 -23.94 8.72
CA ASP A 365 0.82 -23.49 7.83
C ASP A 365 -0.57 -23.90 8.34
N GLY A 366 -0.61 -24.95 9.17
CA GLY A 366 -1.85 -25.44 9.76
C GLY A 366 -2.53 -24.48 10.74
N ILE A 367 -1.89 -23.39 11.18
CA ILE A 367 -2.48 -22.45 12.16
C ILE A 367 -3.25 -21.28 11.57
N LEU A 368 -3.12 -21.00 10.26
CA LEU A 368 -3.82 -19.89 9.63
C LEU A 368 -5.35 -20.09 9.71
N GLY A 369 -6.09 -19.04 10.05
CA GLY A 369 -7.55 -19.07 10.21
C GLY A 369 -8.06 -19.70 11.51
N ARG A 370 -7.19 -20.28 12.35
CA ARG A 370 -7.57 -20.84 13.66
C ARG A 370 -8.07 -19.73 14.59
N ALA A 371 -9.12 -20.05 15.35
CA ALA A 371 -9.60 -19.19 16.42
C ALA A 371 -8.64 -19.25 17.61
N VAL A 372 -8.24 -18.10 18.11
CA VAL A 372 -7.34 -17.95 19.26
C VAL A 372 -7.93 -17.00 20.29
N ARG A 373 -7.45 -17.12 21.53
CA ARG A 373 -7.75 -16.22 22.65
C ARG A 373 -6.45 -15.65 23.18
N VAL A 374 -6.43 -14.35 23.43
CA VAL A 374 -5.26 -13.71 24.03
C VAL A 374 -5.16 -14.08 25.51
N CYS A 375 -4.03 -14.64 25.92
CA CYS A 375 -3.77 -15.08 27.30
C CYS A 375 -2.90 -14.09 28.08
N SER A 376 -1.93 -13.46 27.41
CA SER A 376 -1.02 -12.51 28.05
C SER A 376 -0.57 -11.41 27.11
N LEU A 377 -0.65 -10.18 27.59
CA LEU A 377 -0.21 -8.99 26.88
C LEU A 377 0.33 -8.00 27.90
N GLN A 378 1.59 -7.56 27.72
CA GLN A 378 2.20 -6.55 28.59
C GLN A 378 1.56 -5.18 28.35
N THR A 379 1.32 -4.87 27.08
CA THR A 379 0.61 -3.68 26.62
C THR A 379 -0.81 -4.08 26.23
N ARG A 380 -1.82 -3.25 26.55
CA ARG A 380 -3.25 -3.50 26.25
C ARG A 380 -3.90 -4.68 27.00
N GLN A 381 -3.92 -4.59 28.33
CA GLN A 381 -4.55 -5.61 29.20
C GLN A 381 -6.04 -5.83 28.90
N GLU A 382 -6.74 -4.86 28.32
CA GLU A 382 -8.15 -4.94 27.91
C GLU A 382 -8.41 -5.99 26.82
N LEU A 383 -7.37 -6.43 26.11
CA LEU A 383 -7.45 -7.47 25.08
C LEU A 383 -7.28 -8.89 25.63
N ILE A 384 -6.83 -9.05 26.88
CA ILE A 384 -6.70 -10.36 27.52
C ILE A 384 -8.10 -11.01 27.62
N GLY A 385 -8.21 -12.25 27.16
CA GLY A 385 -9.46 -13.01 27.09
C GLY A 385 -10.30 -12.77 25.84
N LYS A 386 -9.97 -11.78 25.00
CA LYS A 386 -10.64 -11.56 23.71
C LYS A 386 -10.26 -12.64 22.71
N THR A 387 -11.20 -12.99 21.83
CA THR A 387 -10.99 -13.94 20.75
C THR A 387 -10.72 -13.25 19.42
N GLY A 388 -10.00 -13.93 18.54
CA GLY A 388 -9.73 -13.51 17.18
C GLY A 388 -9.30 -14.70 16.32
N ARG A 389 -8.89 -14.41 15.09
CA ARG A 389 -8.37 -15.40 14.15
C ARG A 389 -6.97 -15.05 13.71
N ILE A 390 -6.13 -16.07 13.59
CA ILE A 390 -4.80 -15.92 12.97
C ILE A 390 -4.99 -15.61 11.49
N ILE A 391 -4.48 -14.46 11.04
CA ILE A 391 -4.52 -14.03 9.64
C ILE A 391 -3.15 -14.08 8.97
N GLU A 392 -2.08 -14.12 9.75
CA GLU A 392 -0.69 -14.12 9.27
C GLU A 392 0.20 -14.82 10.30
N VAL A 393 1.24 -15.51 9.84
CA VAL A 393 2.24 -16.18 10.68
C VAL A 393 3.59 -15.60 10.31
N TYR A 394 4.38 -15.26 11.32
CA TYR A 394 5.74 -14.74 11.18
C TYR A 394 6.70 -15.72 11.86
N PRO A 395 7.13 -16.80 11.18
CA PRO A 395 7.94 -17.87 11.76
C PRO A 395 9.24 -17.34 12.36
N GLU A 396 9.90 -16.42 11.67
CA GLU A 396 11.20 -15.87 12.01
C GLU A 396 11.23 -15.12 13.35
N ASN A 397 10.07 -14.63 13.79
CA ASN A 397 9.93 -13.87 15.02
C ASN A 397 9.08 -14.58 16.09
N GLY A 398 8.58 -15.79 15.81
CA GLY A 398 7.65 -16.49 16.69
C GLY A 398 6.36 -15.72 16.95
N ARG A 399 5.85 -14.98 15.95
CA ARG A 399 4.65 -14.13 16.07
C ARG A 399 3.53 -14.58 15.15
N VAL A 400 2.32 -14.16 15.48
CA VAL A 400 1.10 -14.35 14.68
C VAL A 400 0.32 -13.05 14.60
N GLY A 401 -0.14 -12.69 13.41
CA GLY A 401 -1.10 -11.61 13.20
C GLY A 401 -2.49 -12.10 13.58
N VAL A 402 -3.13 -11.44 14.55
CA VAL A 402 -4.47 -11.79 15.04
C VAL A 402 -5.45 -10.65 14.74
N ARG A 403 -6.51 -10.96 13.99
CA ARG A 403 -7.67 -10.08 13.78
C ARG A 403 -8.76 -10.42 14.79
N PHE A 404 -9.23 -9.43 15.56
CA PHE A 404 -10.14 -9.67 16.67
C PHE A 404 -11.61 -9.75 16.22
N ASP A 405 -12.38 -10.66 16.84
CA ASP A 405 -13.79 -10.87 16.47
C ASP A 405 -14.70 -9.67 16.84
N HIS A 406 -14.34 -8.96 17.91
CA HIS A 406 -15.11 -7.81 18.42
C HIS A 406 -14.81 -6.51 17.67
N ASP A 407 -13.67 -6.42 16.99
CA ASP A 407 -13.27 -5.29 16.15
C ASP A 407 -12.43 -5.83 14.98
N PRO A 408 -13.04 -6.07 13.81
CA PRO A 408 -12.33 -6.58 12.63
C PRO A 408 -11.25 -5.67 12.08
N ARG A 409 -11.18 -4.40 12.51
CA ARG A 409 -10.12 -3.44 12.13
C ARG A 409 -8.91 -3.51 13.05
N LEU A 410 -9.08 -4.10 14.22
CA LEU A 410 -8.01 -4.30 15.16
C LEU A 410 -7.23 -5.54 14.76
N GLU A 411 -6.02 -5.32 14.26
CA GLU A 411 -5.05 -6.36 13.96
C GLU A 411 -3.81 -6.12 14.80
N LEU A 412 -3.34 -7.17 15.49
CA LEU A 412 -2.12 -7.11 16.28
C LEU A 412 -1.22 -8.28 15.97
N SER A 413 0.08 -8.00 15.82
CA SER A 413 1.11 -9.03 15.84
C SER A 413 1.37 -9.42 17.29
N LEU A 414 0.99 -10.63 17.67
CA LEU A 414 1.13 -11.19 19.02
C LEU A 414 2.21 -12.27 19.01
N ARG A 415 2.90 -12.47 20.13
CA ARG A 415 3.79 -13.64 20.26
C ARG A 415 2.97 -14.94 20.32
N LYS A 416 3.48 -16.05 19.78
CA LYS A 416 2.77 -17.34 19.78
C LYS A 416 2.40 -17.78 21.20
N GLU A 417 3.26 -17.54 22.19
CA GLU A 417 3.01 -17.86 23.60
C GLU A 417 1.93 -16.97 24.27
N SER A 418 1.59 -15.84 23.66
CA SER A 418 0.55 -14.92 24.16
C SER A 418 -0.87 -15.32 23.78
N VAL A 419 -1.05 -16.38 22.98
CA VAL A 419 -2.35 -16.82 22.47
C VAL A 419 -2.60 -18.32 22.72
N GLU A 420 -3.85 -18.68 23.00
CA GLU A 420 -4.29 -20.07 23.15
C GLU A 420 -5.34 -20.40 22.08
N GLN A 421 -5.21 -21.56 21.43
CA GLN A 421 -6.18 -22.02 20.44
C GLN A 421 -7.53 -22.31 21.10
N VAL A 422 -8.60 -21.73 20.55
CA VAL A 422 -9.98 -21.95 21.01
C VAL A 422 -10.60 -23.07 20.18
N TYR A 423 -10.91 -24.19 20.83
CA TYR A 423 -11.66 -25.27 20.21
C TYR A 423 -13.18 -25.02 20.32
N PRO A 424 -13.97 -25.32 19.28
CA PRO A 424 -15.42 -25.22 19.35
C PRO A 424 -15.95 -26.07 20.52
N GLN A 425 -16.77 -25.47 21.39
CA GLN A 425 -17.45 -26.21 22.46
C GLN A 425 -18.33 -27.30 21.83
N GLY A 426 -17.89 -28.55 21.94
CA GLY A 426 -18.51 -29.71 21.28
C GLY A 426 -17.49 -30.76 20.81
N ALA A 427 -16.22 -30.38 20.64
CA ALA A 427 -15.13 -31.34 20.45
C ALA A 427 -14.73 -31.93 21.82
N SER A 428 -15.12 -33.17 22.08
CA SER A 428 -14.76 -33.95 23.27
C SER A 428 -13.26 -33.85 23.58
N SER A 429 -12.94 -33.31 24.75
CA SER A 429 -11.58 -33.03 25.21
C SER A 429 -10.85 -34.31 25.60
N SER A 430 -9.86 -34.71 24.81
CA SER A 430 -8.76 -35.56 25.27
C SER A 430 -7.49 -35.16 24.54
N LYS A 431 -6.99 -33.96 24.88
CA LYS A 431 -5.58 -33.50 24.83
C LYS A 431 -5.59 -31.97 24.91
N ARG A 432 -5.28 -31.42 26.10
CA ARG A 432 -4.81 -30.04 26.23
C ARG A 432 -3.34 -30.05 25.79
N THR A 433 -3.07 -29.70 24.55
CA THR A 433 -1.71 -29.43 24.11
C THR A 433 -1.51 -27.92 24.24
N LYS A 434 -0.69 -27.48 25.20
CA LYS A 434 -0.04 -26.17 25.06
C LYS A 434 0.83 -26.27 23.80
N LEU A 435 0.93 -25.21 23.01
CA LEU A 435 2.01 -25.06 22.03
C LEU A 435 3.31 -25.00 22.85
N GLU A 436 3.88 -26.16 23.16
CA GLU A 436 5.17 -26.28 23.83
C GLU A 436 6.27 -26.29 22.77
N GLN A 437 7.35 -25.60 23.12
CA GLN A 437 8.61 -25.53 22.41
C GLN A 437 9.17 -26.94 22.20
N VAL A 438 9.56 -27.25 20.97
CA VAL A 438 10.57 -28.28 20.69
C VAL A 438 11.92 -27.59 20.90
N ASP A 439 12.73 -28.11 21.82
CA ASP A 439 14.09 -27.62 22.14
C ASP A 439 15.08 -27.86 20.99
#